data_AF-A0A6P1TKC0-F1
#
_entry.id   AF-A0A6P1TKC0-F1
#
_cell.length_a   1.000
_cell.length_b   1.000
_cell.length_c   1.000
_cell.angle_alpha   90.00
_cell.angle_beta   90.00
_cell.angle_gamma   90.00
#
_symmetry.space_group_name_H-M   'P 1'
#
loop_
_entity.id
_entity.type
_entity.pdbx_description
1 polymer ?
#
loop_
_entity_poly.entity_id
_entity_poly.type
_entity_poly.pdbx_seq_one_letter_code
_entity_poly.pdbx_strand_id
1 'polypeptide(L)' 'MDPKQLEELRQNYIKNPPEGMTAKLVRNMTDSDLLDMHYFLTEDEDLDEDEFEEGFYIF' A
#
# COMPACT_ATOMS: atom_id res chain seq x y z
N MET A 1 -4.47 -10.99 -7.25
CA MET A 1 -4.27 -11.26 -5.82
C MET A 1 -5.28 -12.31 -5.38
N ASP A 2 -4.89 -13.28 -4.55
CA ASP A 2 -5.84 -14.26 -4.03
C ASP A 2 -6.83 -13.58 -3.06
N PRO A 3 -8.12 -13.97 -3.04
CA PRO A 3 -9.14 -13.35 -2.17
C PRO A 3 -8.76 -13.36 -0.69
N LYS A 4 -8.02 -14.39 -0.26
CA LYS A 4 -7.52 -14.51 1.11
C LYS A 4 -6.46 -13.46 1.45
N GLN A 5 -5.54 -13.20 0.51
CA GLN A 5 -4.49 -12.18 0.70
C GLN A 5 -5.10 -10.78 0.76
N LEU A 6 -6.13 -10.53 -0.03
CA LEU A 6 -6.83 -9.24 -0.03
C LEU A 6 -7.56 -8.98 1.29
N GLU A 7 -8.19 -10.00 1.86
CA GLU A 7 -8.83 -9.88 3.18
C GLU A 7 -7.79 -9.64 4.29
N GLU A 8 -6.66 -10.36 4.26
CA GLU A 8 -5.54 -10.14 5.20
C GLU A 8 -5.01 -8.70 5.10
N LEU A 9 -4.82 -8.20 3.88
CA LEU A 9 -4.42 -6.82 3.61
C LEU A 9 -5.42 -5.81 4.19
N ARG A 10 -6.72 -6.04 3.96
CA ARG A 10 -7.80 -5.21 4.50
C ARG A 10 -7.76 -5.17 6.02
N GLN A 11 -7.60 -6.32 6.68
CA GLN A 11 -7.51 -6.38 8.15
C GLN A 11 -6.28 -5.65 8.70
N ASN A 12 -5.14 -5.71 8.00
CA ASN A 12 -3.93 -4.98 8.39
C ASN A 12 -4.16 -3.47 8.39
N TYR A 13 -4.70 -2.91 7.31
CA TYR A 13 -5.00 -1.47 7.23
C TYR A 13 -6.19 -1.04 8.10
N ILE A 14 -7.09 -1.95 8.49
CA ILE A 14 -8.12 -1.65 9.49
C ILE A 14 -7.52 -1.53 10.88
N LYS A 15 -6.56 -2.40 11.21
CA LYS A 15 -5.90 -2.41 12.52
C LYS A 15 -4.98 -1.21 12.68
N ASN A 16 -4.21 -0.90 11.62
CA ASN A 16 -3.29 0.22 11.54
C ASN A 16 -3.58 1.01 10.26
N PRO A 17 -4.56 1.91 10.26
CA PRO A 17 -4.88 2.72 9.08
C PRO A 17 -3.70 3.65 8.73
N PRO A 18 -3.46 3.89 7.43
CA PRO A 18 -2.47 4.87 6.98
C PRO A 18 -2.74 6.27 7.56
N GLU A 19 -1.70 7.10 7.62
CA GLU A 19 -1.83 8.47 8.11
C GLU A 19 -2.91 9.24 7.31
N GLY A 20 -3.75 9.99 8.01
CA GLY A 20 -4.89 10.68 7.40
C GLY A 20 -6.09 9.81 7.04
N MET A 21 -6.00 8.49 7.24
CA MET A 21 -7.12 7.56 7.04
C MET A 21 -7.69 7.04 8.36
N THR A 22 -8.93 6.54 8.32
CA THR A 22 -9.57 5.88 9.47
C THR A 22 -9.90 4.43 9.12
N ALA A 23 -9.92 3.56 10.13
CA ALA A 23 -10.30 2.16 9.95
C ALA A 23 -11.70 2.00 9.32
N LYS A 24 -12.62 2.94 9.56
CA LYS A 24 -13.95 2.96 8.93
C LYS A 24 -13.87 3.25 7.43
N LEU A 25 -12.96 4.12 7.01
CA LEU A 25 -12.72 4.40 5.60
C LEU A 25 -12.20 3.15 4.89
N VAL A 26 -11.18 2.49 5.44
CA VAL A 26 -10.59 1.24 4.91
C VAL A 26 -11.63 0.11 4.81
N ARG A 27 -12.52 -0.02 5.79
CA ARG A 27 -13.63 -1.00 5.74
C ARG A 27 -14.58 -0.79 4.57
N ASN A 28 -14.78 0.46 4.16
CA ASN A 28 -15.71 0.82 3.11
C ASN A 28 -15.06 0.91 1.72
N MET A 29 -13.73 0.78 1.62
CA MET A 29 -13.01 0.77 0.35
C MET A 29 -13.42 -0.43 -0.50
N THR A 30 -13.53 -0.23 -1.81
CA THR A 30 -13.63 -1.37 -2.72
C THR A 30 -12.32 -2.13 -2.76
N ASP A 31 -12.36 -3.35 -3.29
CA ASP A 31 -11.17 -4.16 -3.48
C ASP A 31 -10.14 -3.46 -4.40
N SER A 32 -10.61 -2.71 -5.41
CA SER A 32 -9.76 -1.87 -6.26
C SER A 32 -9.12 -0.74 -5.46
N ASP A 33 -9.92 0.03 -4.71
CA ASP A 33 -9.40 1.18 -3.96
C ASP A 33 -8.35 0.76 -2.92
N LEU A 34 -8.56 -0.41 -2.28
CA LEU A 34 -7.61 -0.98 -1.32
C LEU A 34 -6.29 -1.38 -1.99
N LEU A 35 -6.35 -1.95 -3.19
CA LEU A 35 -5.19 -2.34 -3.97
C LEU A 35 -4.43 -1.14 -4.52
N ASP A 36 -5.16 -0.15 -5.05
CA ASP A 36 -4.56 1.08 -5.56
C ASP A 36 -3.82 1.81 -4.44
N MET A 37 -4.45 1.95 -3.27
CA MET A 37 -3.80 2.51 -2.09
C MET A 37 -2.58 1.68 -1.65
N HIS A 38 -2.71 0.35 -1.60
CA HIS A 38 -1.60 -0.51 -1.22
C HIS A 38 -0.40 -0.31 -2.14
N TYR A 39 -0.62 -0.28 -3.46
CA TYR A 39 0.40 0.00 -4.46
C TYR A 39 1.09 1.34 -4.23
N PHE A 40 0.33 2.43 -4.06
CA PHE A 40 0.91 3.75 -3.80
C PHE A 40 1.74 3.82 -2.52
N LEU A 41 1.30 3.12 -1.45
CA LEU A 41 2.02 3.12 -0.18
C LEU A 41 3.26 2.24 -0.21
N THR A 42 3.23 1.10 -0.93
CA THR A 42 4.40 0.23 -1.06
C THR A 42 5.42 0.79 -2.04
N GLU A 43 5.00 1.48 -3.10
CA GLU A 43 5.94 2.13 -4.03
C GLU A 43 6.82 3.18 -3.33
N ASP A 44 6.30 3.88 -2.31
CA ASP A 44 7.10 4.81 -1.49
C ASP A 44 8.01 4.08 -0.49
N GLU A 45 7.65 2.88 0.00
CA GLU A 45 8.45 2.07 0.94
C GLU A 45 9.54 1.25 0.23
N ASP A 46 9.32 0.82 -1.01
CA ASP A 46 10.31 0.10 -1.84
C ASP A 46 11.52 0.99 -2.21
N LEU A 47 11.43 2.30 -2.04
CA LEU A 47 12.54 3.24 -2.19
C LEU A 47 13.54 3.21 -1.02
N ASP A 48 13.18 2.60 0.11
CA ASP A 48 13.95 2.71 1.35
C ASP A 48 14.70 1.44 1.77
N GLU A 49 14.53 0.27 1.12
CA GLU A 49 15.26 -0.93 1.56
C GLU A 49 16.13 -1.70 0.57
N ASP A 50 16.09 -1.53 -0.77
CA ASP A 50 17.13 -2.11 -1.66
C ASP A 50 17.17 -1.62 -3.14
N GLU A 51 16.41 -0.61 -3.57
CA GLU A 51 16.39 -0.15 -4.99
C GLU A 51 17.00 1.25 -5.21
N PHE A 52 18.16 1.48 -4.60
CA PHE A 52 19.10 2.55 -5.00
C PHE A 52 20.24 2.00 -5.88
N GLU A 53 20.00 0.93 -6.67
CA GLU A 53 20.94 0.55 -7.74
C GLU A 53 20.79 1.51 -8.93
N GLU A 54 21.70 2.47 -8.95
CA GLU A 54 22.17 3.20 -10.12
C GLU A 54 21.19 4.16 -10.82
N GLY A 55 21.16 5.37 -10.28
CA GLY A 55 21.64 6.50 -11.05
C GLY A 55 20.70 7.07 -12.11
N PHE A 56 20.05 8.17 -11.74
CA PHE A 56 19.64 9.19 -12.70
C PHE A 56 20.80 9.50 -13.68
N TYR A 57 20.64 9.17 -14.96
CA TYR A 57 21.52 9.70 -16.01
C TYR A 57 21.26 11.20 -16.13
N ILE A 58 22.15 12.00 -15.55
CA ILE A 58 22.32 13.42 -15.87
C ILE A 58 23.36 13.53 -16.98
N PHE A 59 22.99 14.24 -18.05
CA PHE A 59 23.69 14.39 -19.34
C PHE A 59 25.16 14.84 -19.26
#